data_AF-A0A842R5S2-F1
#
_entry.id   AF-A0A842R5S2-F1
#
_cell.length_a   1.000
_cell.length_b   1.000
_cell.length_c   1.000
_cell.angle_alpha   90.00
_cell.angle_beta   90.00
_cell.angle_gamma   90.00
#
_symmetry.space_group_name_H-M   'P 1'
#
loop_
_entity.id
_entity.type
_entity.pdbx_description
1 polymer ?
#
loop_
_entity_poly.entity_id
_entity_poly.type
_entity_poly.pdbx_seq_one_letter_code
_entity_poly.pdbx_strand_id
1 'polypeptide(L)'
;MTDLVVLLPNQKRVSRAQIKGILDENDATVASFMVPRIDDAHLLSKEQFLNFSVHHGVDMHEFKEKLSLKDIIVYKLHASLEEERGNSYLLFIWNCESSTLDIDAVRVPHEGWTDPRNNPKGKNPGNIWHFAGMLDGMKVDIHDISTNRPILADNSIEIDVIDRLVKCHTIEGDAVHFLCQDGDIGLLERKCNMLGRKFIQLEGQRCQCSELSRMRSKEQGMVLDGRNTQVYIKQDPFQEMHLYHIMDARIGLASIPLPPIHDVITSPPYNIGYDPFNVPKPDPSTGELVDPGRKGYLDELPEVSYKTMLQDVFNLLDARMATRSADVFINMKNRYQGGKCIPPFWLVSLVPKHWSFTDLLVWRYDISYDPARNKYKPYYEWILRFSKGIPKFRDGHVHLKDFYLPILKGNSKERRDLKHPAIFPKHLVKRCLAESKHDGLILDPFLGSGSTIAAAIELGRPATGFEKNVEYQADIELRISRARKNFHDNC
;
A
#
# COMPACT_ATOMS: atom_id res chain seq x y z
N MET A 1 18.01 -6.34 27.41
CA MET A 1 16.85 -5.43 27.37
C MET A 1 16.46 -5.29 25.91
N THR A 2 15.18 -5.14 25.60
CA THR A 2 14.71 -4.95 24.21
C THR A 2 14.35 -3.49 24.03
N ASP A 3 15.35 -2.68 23.76
CA ASP A 3 15.15 -1.25 23.62
C ASP A 3 14.32 -0.92 22.36
N LEU A 4 13.72 0.27 22.35
CA LEU A 4 13.02 0.81 21.19
C LEU A 4 13.65 2.13 20.78
N VAL A 5 14.04 2.26 19.52
CA VAL A 5 14.49 3.52 18.91
C VAL A 5 13.35 4.09 18.09
N VAL A 6 12.88 5.29 18.42
CA VAL A 6 11.81 5.99 17.71
C VAL A 6 12.38 7.23 17.02
N LEU A 7 12.34 7.23 15.68
CA LEU A 7 12.76 8.34 14.85
C LEU A 7 11.51 9.10 14.36
N LEU A 8 11.10 10.13 15.11
CA LEU A 8 9.98 10.99 14.72
C LEU A 8 10.38 11.87 13.52
N PRO A 9 9.44 12.35 12.70
CA PRO A 9 9.73 13.32 11.65
C PRO A 9 10.48 14.51 12.25
N ASN A 10 11.70 14.74 11.78
CA ASN A 10 12.63 15.68 12.39
C ASN A 10 13.58 16.22 11.33
N GLN A 11 14.02 17.46 11.48
CA GLN A 11 15.04 18.07 10.62
C GLN A 11 16.47 17.65 11.03
N LYS A 12 16.63 16.99 12.17
CA LYS A 12 17.92 16.50 12.67
C LYS A 12 18.26 15.15 12.02
N ARG A 13 19.57 14.94 11.77
CA ARG A 13 20.13 13.63 11.40
C ARG A 13 20.68 12.94 12.64
N VAL A 14 20.49 11.63 12.72
CA VAL A 14 21.09 10.76 13.74
C VAL A 14 22.38 10.16 13.19
N SER A 15 23.39 9.96 14.03
CA SER A 15 24.62 9.31 13.58
C SER A 15 24.46 7.79 13.51
N ARG A 16 25.13 7.16 12.54
CA ARG A 16 25.23 5.70 12.46
C ARG A 16 25.81 5.10 13.75
N ALA A 17 26.79 5.77 14.36
CA ALA A 17 27.46 5.29 15.56
C ALA A 17 26.51 5.17 16.76
N GLN A 18 25.58 6.12 16.94
CA GLN A 18 24.57 6.06 18.00
C GLN A 18 23.62 4.87 17.82
N ILE A 19 23.05 4.69 16.62
CA ILE A 19 22.16 3.55 16.35
C ILE A 19 22.93 2.24 16.53
N LYS A 20 24.17 2.16 16.02
CA LYS A 20 25.03 0.98 16.18
C LYS A 20 25.28 0.66 17.65
N GLY A 21 25.62 1.67 18.47
CA GLY A 21 25.89 1.48 19.89
C GLY A 21 24.68 0.87 20.61
N ILE A 22 23.48 1.39 20.34
CA ILE A 22 22.24 0.86 20.92
C ILE A 22 22.00 -0.59 20.48
N LEU A 23 22.16 -0.88 19.17
CA LEU A 23 22.00 -2.24 18.62
C LEU A 23 23.09 -3.23 19.08
N ASP A 24 24.22 -2.74 19.57
CA ASP A 24 25.30 -3.57 20.11
C ASP A 24 25.14 -3.87 21.59
N GLU A 25 24.61 -2.92 22.35
CA GLU A 25 24.30 -3.07 23.77
C GLU A 25 22.99 -3.85 23.98
N ASN A 26 22.00 -3.63 23.11
CA ASN A 26 20.66 -4.18 23.20
C ASN A 26 20.12 -4.60 21.82
N ASP A 27 19.23 -5.58 21.80
CA ASP A 27 18.57 -6.00 20.55
C ASP A 27 17.32 -5.15 20.28
N ALA A 28 17.57 -3.93 19.81
CA ALA A 28 16.55 -2.90 19.72
C ALA A 28 15.67 -2.97 18.46
N THR A 29 14.38 -2.66 18.60
CA THR A 29 13.52 -2.31 17.45
C THR A 29 13.78 -0.86 17.06
N VAL A 30 13.80 -0.55 15.76
CA VAL A 30 13.82 0.81 15.23
C VAL A 30 12.49 1.11 14.54
N ALA A 31 11.72 2.04 15.09
CA ALA A 31 10.49 2.58 14.52
C ALA A 31 10.78 3.95 13.89
N SER A 32 10.63 4.06 12.58
CA SER A 32 11.02 5.26 11.83
C SER A 32 9.88 5.82 10.99
N PHE A 33 9.56 7.09 11.23
CA PHE A 33 8.49 7.80 10.56
C PHE A 33 9.00 8.48 9.29
N MET A 34 8.33 8.27 8.16
CA MET A 34 8.65 8.88 6.88
C MET A 34 7.44 9.58 6.27
N VAL A 35 7.71 10.75 5.69
CA VAL A 35 6.79 11.48 4.82
C VAL A 35 7.32 11.37 3.39
N PRO A 36 6.57 10.75 2.46
CA PRO A 36 6.90 10.80 1.04
C PRO A 36 7.01 12.25 0.56
N ARG A 37 8.08 12.57 -0.18
CA ARG A 37 8.29 13.86 -0.81
C ARG A 37 7.67 13.85 -2.20
N ILE A 38 6.95 14.92 -2.47
CA ILE A 38 6.36 15.22 -3.77
C ILE A 38 7.20 16.36 -4.37
N ASP A 39 7.57 16.24 -5.64
CA ASP A 39 8.33 17.25 -6.38
C ASP A 39 7.44 18.41 -6.87
N ASP A 40 8.08 19.42 -7.49
CA ASP A 40 7.39 20.61 -8.01
C ASP A 40 6.41 20.30 -9.17
N ALA A 41 6.57 19.16 -9.84
CA ALA A 41 5.64 18.65 -10.85
C ALA A 41 4.53 17.77 -10.25
N HIS A 42 4.48 17.72 -8.92
CA HIS A 42 3.56 16.93 -8.13
C HIS A 42 3.73 15.41 -8.24
N LEU A 43 4.95 14.95 -8.52
CA LEU A 43 5.30 13.55 -8.65
C LEU A 43 6.04 13.07 -7.40
N LEU A 44 5.95 11.77 -7.12
CA LEU A 44 6.70 11.18 -6.01
C LEU A 44 8.16 10.96 -6.39
N SER A 45 9.08 11.26 -5.46
CA SER A 45 10.51 11.02 -5.69
C SER A 45 10.81 9.52 -5.83
N LYS A 46 11.20 9.10 -7.05
CA LYS A 46 11.66 7.72 -7.30
C LYS A 46 12.81 7.34 -6.38
N GLU A 47 13.76 8.26 -6.17
CA GLU A 47 14.94 8.04 -5.34
C GLU A 47 14.54 7.70 -3.90
N GLN A 48 13.53 8.36 -3.34
CA GLN A 48 13.06 8.06 -1.98
C GLN A 48 12.56 6.63 -1.84
N PHE A 49 11.87 6.10 -2.85
CA PHE A 49 11.36 4.72 -2.83
C PHE A 49 12.43 3.68 -3.16
N LEU A 50 13.46 4.05 -3.94
CA LEU A 50 14.62 3.20 -4.14
C LEU A 50 15.51 3.15 -2.88
N ASN A 51 15.60 4.27 -2.16
CA ASN A 51 16.38 4.45 -0.93
C ASN A 51 15.48 4.47 0.31
N PHE A 52 14.39 3.69 0.32
CA PHE A 52 13.43 3.69 1.43
C PHE A 52 14.04 3.26 2.76
N SER A 53 15.21 2.61 2.72
CA SER A 53 15.97 2.20 3.90
C SER A 53 16.76 3.34 4.53
N VAL A 54 16.90 4.48 3.86
CA VAL A 54 17.62 5.65 4.39
C VAL A 54 16.67 6.47 5.24
N HIS A 55 16.89 6.42 6.56
CA HIS A 55 16.09 7.14 7.55
C HIS A 55 16.98 8.10 8.35
N HIS A 56 16.60 9.38 8.39
CA HIS A 56 17.32 10.42 9.15
C HIS A 56 18.84 10.48 8.90
N GLY A 57 19.26 10.18 7.66
CA GLY A 57 20.66 10.20 7.23
C GLY A 57 21.43 8.90 7.45
N VAL A 58 20.77 7.82 7.88
CA VAL A 58 21.37 6.50 8.09
C VAL A 58 20.66 5.46 7.22
N ASP A 59 21.42 4.68 6.47
CA ASP A 59 20.87 3.54 5.72
C ASP A 59 20.71 2.32 6.66
N MET A 60 19.46 1.90 6.87
CA MET A 60 19.15 0.73 7.71
C MET A 60 19.67 -0.59 7.10
N HIS A 61 19.93 -0.63 5.80
CA HIS A 61 20.58 -1.77 5.15
C HIS A 61 22.07 -1.91 5.51
N GLU A 62 22.69 -0.93 6.15
CA GLU A 62 24.05 -1.09 6.69
C GLU A 62 24.10 -2.00 7.93
N PHE A 63 22.94 -2.30 8.52
CA PHE A 63 22.82 -3.15 9.72
C PHE A 63 22.26 -4.55 9.43
N LYS A 64 22.33 -5.04 8.19
CA LYS A 64 21.68 -6.29 7.72
C LYS A 64 21.81 -7.53 8.61
N GLU A 65 22.93 -7.70 9.31
CA GLU A 65 23.16 -8.85 10.19
C GLU A 65 22.34 -8.78 11.47
N LYS A 66 21.99 -7.58 11.93
CA LYS A 66 21.21 -7.34 13.15
C LYS A 66 19.81 -6.82 12.88
N LEU A 67 19.57 -6.13 11.77
CA LEU A 67 18.36 -5.35 11.55
C LEU A 67 17.70 -5.72 10.22
N SER A 68 16.40 -5.96 10.26
CA SER A 68 15.60 -6.22 9.06
C SER A 68 14.25 -5.52 9.12
N LEU A 69 13.74 -5.08 7.96
CA LEU A 69 12.41 -4.48 7.89
C LEU A 69 11.37 -5.55 8.26
N LYS A 70 10.59 -5.28 9.29
CA LYS A 70 9.55 -6.17 9.82
C LYS A 70 8.18 -5.86 9.21
N ASP A 71 7.83 -4.58 9.12
CA ASP A 71 6.57 -4.14 8.54
C ASP A 71 6.60 -2.66 8.16
N ILE A 72 5.60 -2.26 7.37
CA ILE A 72 5.28 -0.86 7.09
C ILE A 72 3.85 -0.62 7.55
N ILE A 73 3.69 0.29 8.51
CA ILE A 73 2.40 0.72 9.01
C ILE A 73 1.99 1.99 8.27
N VAL A 74 0.79 1.98 7.69
CA VAL A 74 0.16 3.19 7.17
C VAL A 74 -0.61 3.84 8.30
N TYR A 75 -0.21 5.04 8.72
CA TYR A 75 -0.95 5.79 9.74
C TYR A 75 -1.51 7.08 9.15
N LYS A 76 -2.70 7.47 9.59
CA LYS A 76 -3.32 8.75 9.21
C LYS A 76 -3.36 9.67 10.41
N LEU A 77 -3.05 10.93 10.14
CA LEU A 77 -3.18 11.98 11.13
C LEU A 77 -4.56 12.63 11.05
N HIS A 78 -5.05 13.08 12.20
CA HIS A 78 -6.22 13.92 12.27
C HIS A 78 -5.97 15.24 11.51
N ALA A 79 -6.92 15.64 10.67
CA ALA A 79 -6.89 16.95 10.05
C ALA A 79 -7.09 18.01 11.14
N SER A 80 -6.03 18.68 11.58
CA SER A 80 -6.18 19.93 12.30
C SER A 80 -6.80 20.95 11.34
N LEU A 81 -7.94 21.50 11.77
CA LEU A 81 -8.68 22.62 11.21
C LEU A 81 -7.85 23.55 10.30
N GLU A 82 -8.35 23.74 9.07
CA GLU A 82 -7.97 24.72 8.02
C GLU A 82 -7.21 24.27 6.76
N GLU A 83 -6.72 23.03 6.60
CA GLU A 83 -6.40 22.51 5.25
C GLU A 83 -6.76 21.02 5.12
N GLU A 84 -7.59 20.69 4.12
CA GLU A 84 -7.99 19.33 3.73
C GLU A 84 -6.80 18.47 3.22
N ARG A 85 -5.88 18.08 4.10
CA ARG A 85 -4.81 17.15 3.73
C ARG A 85 -4.91 15.89 4.55
N GLY A 86 -5.72 14.95 4.06
CA GLY A 86 -5.78 13.56 4.53
C GLY A 86 -4.49 12.80 4.19
N ASN A 87 -3.37 13.26 4.75
CA ASN A 87 -2.06 12.70 4.50
C ASN A 87 -1.92 11.34 5.20
N SER A 88 -1.64 10.32 4.41
CA SER A 88 -1.18 9.03 4.89
C SER A 88 0.34 9.10 5.06
N TYR A 89 0.82 8.58 6.16
CA TYR A 89 2.23 8.56 6.50
C TYR A 89 2.70 7.12 6.65
N LEU A 90 3.99 6.91 6.46
CA LEU A 90 4.60 5.60 6.53
C LEU A 90 5.43 5.49 7.81
N LEU A 91 5.16 4.47 8.60
CA LEU A 91 5.93 4.10 9.77
C LEU A 91 6.61 2.76 9.48
N PHE A 92 7.92 2.79 9.35
CA PHE A 92 8.73 1.61 9.09
C PHE A 92 9.18 1.00 10.42
N ILE A 93 8.93 -0.29 10.60
CA ILE A 93 9.36 -1.04 11.79
C ILE A 93 10.49 -1.97 11.38
N TRP A 94 11.66 -1.76 11.96
CA TRP A 94 12.85 -2.58 11.75
C TRP A 94 13.18 -3.33 13.03
N ASN A 95 13.43 -4.63 12.95
CA ASN A 95 13.64 -5.48 14.12
C ASN A 95 14.95 -6.27 14.03
N CYS A 96 15.47 -6.60 15.21
CA CYS A 96 16.44 -7.66 15.47
C CYS A 96 15.74 -9.00 15.71
N GLU A 97 16.52 -10.08 15.68
CA GLU A 97 16.02 -11.46 15.88
C GLU A 97 15.32 -11.63 17.24
N SER A 98 15.87 -11.02 18.28
CA SER A 98 15.42 -11.02 19.67
C SER A 98 14.56 -9.82 20.05
N SER A 99 14.19 -8.95 19.09
CA SER A 99 13.32 -7.81 19.38
C SER A 99 11.96 -8.25 19.88
N THR A 100 11.44 -7.51 20.87
CA THR A 100 10.10 -7.74 21.42
C THR A 100 9.02 -7.38 20.40
N LEU A 101 8.00 -8.25 20.33
CA LEU A 101 6.75 -8.01 19.62
C LEU A 101 5.59 -8.61 20.40
N ASP A 102 5.08 -7.88 21.38
CA ASP A 102 3.87 -8.22 22.13
C ASP A 102 2.63 -7.61 21.43
N ILE A 103 2.14 -8.33 20.44
CA ILE A 103 0.97 -7.92 19.70
C ILE A 103 -0.33 -7.97 20.53
N ASP A 104 -0.31 -8.73 21.63
CA ASP A 104 -1.45 -8.87 22.52
C ASP A 104 -1.65 -7.63 23.39
N ALA A 105 -0.56 -6.94 23.75
CA ALA A 105 -0.59 -5.67 24.49
C ALA A 105 -1.33 -4.54 23.76
N VAL A 106 -1.59 -4.70 22.45
CA VAL A 106 -2.16 -3.66 21.58
C VAL A 106 -3.33 -4.16 20.72
N ARG A 107 -4.06 -5.18 21.21
CA ARG A 107 -5.28 -5.67 20.54
C ARG A 107 -6.33 -4.58 20.39
N VAL A 108 -7.10 -4.68 19.31
CA VAL A 108 -8.24 -3.79 19.06
C VAL A 108 -9.48 -4.40 19.75
N PRO A 109 -10.05 -3.73 20.75
CA PRO A 109 -11.21 -4.25 21.48
C PRO A 109 -12.44 -4.37 20.57
N HIS A 110 -13.41 -5.19 20.99
CA HIS A 110 -14.72 -5.23 20.35
C HIS A 110 -15.58 -4.09 20.93
N GLU A 111 -15.93 -3.10 20.10
CA GLU A 111 -16.79 -1.98 20.50
C GLU A 111 -18.25 -2.46 20.62
N GLY A 112 -18.67 -2.94 21.79
CA GLY A 112 -20.10 -3.16 22.11
C GLY A 112 -20.81 -4.33 21.44
N TRP A 113 -20.13 -5.13 20.59
CA TRP A 113 -20.70 -6.32 19.94
C TRP A 113 -19.96 -7.59 20.37
N THR A 114 -20.70 -8.66 20.68
CA THR A 114 -20.14 -9.99 20.91
C THR A 114 -19.56 -10.56 19.61
N ASP A 115 -18.27 -10.93 19.61
CA ASP A 115 -17.67 -11.65 18.47
C ASP A 115 -18.41 -12.99 18.30
N PRO A 116 -19.02 -13.27 17.13
CA PRO A 116 -19.67 -14.57 16.87
C PRO A 116 -18.71 -15.76 16.98
N ARG A 117 -17.40 -15.53 17.05
CA ARG A 117 -16.35 -16.55 17.22
C ARG A 117 -15.83 -16.64 18.66
N ASN A 118 -16.47 -15.95 19.62
CA ASN A 118 -16.12 -15.96 21.04
C ASN A 118 -14.64 -15.61 21.32
N ASN A 119 -14.18 -14.46 20.82
CA ASN A 119 -12.81 -13.98 21.02
C ASN A 119 -12.78 -12.81 22.02
N PRO A 120 -12.69 -13.07 23.34
CA PRO A 120 -12.80 -12.03 24.37
C PRO A 120 -11.61 -11.05 24.40
N LYS A 121 -10.47 -11.42 23.80
CA LYS A 121 -9.25 -10.60 23.81
C LYS A 121 -9.25 -9.45 22.80
N GLY A 122 -10.22 -9.38 21.88
CA GLY A 122 -10.21 -8.41 20.78
C GLY A 122 -9.46 -8.90 19.54
N LYS A 123 -9.54 -8.12 18.46
CA LYS A 123 -8.90 -8.42 17.16
C LYS A 123 -7.40 -8.14 17.21
N ASN A 124 -6.61 -8.93 16.48
CA ASN A 124 -5.21 -8.61 16.23
C ASN A 124 -5.11 -7.22 15.57
N PRO A 125 -4.17 -6.36 15.99
CA PRO A 125 -3.96 -5.06 15.38
C PRO A 125 -3.54 -5.21 13.92
N GLY A 126 -4.04 -4.30 13.10
CA GLY A 126 -3.66 -4.18 11.70
C GLY A 126 -2.39 -3.35 11.48
N ASN A 127 -1.83 -3.41 10.27
CA ASN A 127 -0.78 -2.49 9.82
C ASN A 127 -1.33 -1.19 9.22
N ILE A 128 -2.57 -0.85 9.57
CA ILE A 128 -3.17 0.44 9.27
C ILE A 128 -3.71 1.02 10.56
N TRP A 129 -3.21 2.19 10.94
CA TRP A 129 -3.55 2.79 12.23
C TRP A 129 -4.32 4.11 12.07
N HIS A 130 -5.34 4.26 12.90
CA HIS A 130 -6.24 5.41 13.04
C HIS A 130 -6.45 5.58 14.53
N PHE A 131 -6.23 6.79 15.04
CA PHE A 131 -6.33 7.08 16.48
C PHE A 131 -7.35 8.19 16.77
N ALA A 132 -7.65 9.04 15.79
CA ALA A 132 -8.73 10.01 15.92
C ALA A 132 -10.14 9.42 15.75
N GLY A 133 -10.82 9.29 16.88
CA GLY A 133 -12.26 9.19 17.05
C GLY A 133 -12.57 9.26 18.54
N MET A 134 -13.33 10.27 18.98
CA MET A 134 -14.02 10.17 20.27
C MET A 134 -14.70 8.80 20.33
N LEU A 135 -14.53 8.09 21.44
CA LEU A 135 -15.33 6.92 21.74
C LEU A 135 -16.79 7.34 21.80
N ASP A 136 -17.53 7.13 20.73
CA ASP A 136 -18.99 7.22 20.75
C ASP A 136 -19.48 6.17 21.75
N GLY A 137 -19.91 6.62 22.94
CA GLY A 137 -20.54 5.78 23.96
C GLY A 137 -19.83 5.66 25.31
N MET A 138 -18.67 6.29 25.54
CA MET A 138 -18.15 6.43 26.92
C MET A 138 -18.78 7.65 27.60
N LYS A 139 -19.77 7.40 28.48
CA LYS A 139 -20.16 8.38 29.51
C LYS A 139 -19.00 8.52 30.49
N VAL A 140 -18.19 9.56 30.31
CA VAL A 140 -17.20 9.99 31.32
C VAL A 140 -17.87 11.06 32.18
N ASP A 141 -17.77 10.91 33.50
CA ASP A 141 -18.29 11.86 34.47
C ASP A 141 -17.73 13.27 34.22
N ILE A 142 -18.67 14.21 34.11
CA ILE A 142 -18.45 15.57 33.63
C ILE A 142 -17.91 16.41 34.79
N HIS A 143 -16.59 16.49 34.97
CA HIS A 143 -16.00 17.53 35.80
C HIS A 143 -14.64 18.10 35.36
N ASP A 144 -14.13 17.78 34.16
CA ASP A 144 -12.92 18.44 33.64
C ASP A 144 -13.01 18.69 32.13
N ILE A 145 -13.87 19.63 31.74
CA ILE A 145 -14.02 20.10 30.36
C ILE A 145 -13.02 21.23 30.13
N SER A 146 -11.85 20.94 29.55
CA SER A 146 -11.11 21.95 28.79
C SER A 146 -10.26 21.45 27.60
N THR A 147 -10.02 20.15 27.38
CA THR A 147 -9.18 19.71 26.24
C THR A 147 -9.63 18.40 25.58
N ASN A 148 -10.76 18.42 24.87
CA ASN A 148 -11.18 17.32 23.99
C ASN A 148 -10.42 17.28 22.64
N ARG A 149 -9.13 17.67 22.64
CA ARG A 149 -8.28 17.73 21.44
C ARG A 149 -7.25 16.60 21.48
N PRO A 150 -6.93 15.95 20.34
CA PRO A 150 -5.88 14.94 20.30
C PRO A 150 -4.55 15.53 20.78
N ILE A 151 -3.84 14.78 21.61
CA ILE A 151 -2.51 15.16 22.10
C ILE A 151 -1.49 14.70 21.06
N LEU A 152 -0.70 15.64 20.54
CA LEU A 152 0.24 15.41 19.45
C LEU A 152 1.70 15.51 19.95
N ALA A 153 2.58 14.68 19.40
CA ALA A 153 4.04 14.78 19.41
C ALA A 153 4.51 15.30 18.03
N ASP A 154 5.29 16.38 18.05
CA ASP A 154 5.37 17.38 16.98
C ASP A 154 3.96 17.87 16.59
N ASN A 155 3.81 18.85 15.71
CA ASN A 155 2.51 19.39 15.32
C ASN A 155 1.62 18.38 14.54
N SER A 156 1.87 17.07 14.61
CA SER A 156 1.23 16.10 13.73
C SER A 156 1.04 14.68 14.30
N ILE A 157 1.95 14.04 15.06
CA ILE A 157 1.80 12.62 15.43
C ILE A 157 0.97 12.42 16.69
N GLU A 158 -0.14 11.66 16.62
CA GLU A 158 -0.94 11.34 17.81
C GLU A 158 -0.16 10.49 18.83
N ILE A 159 -0.21 10.89 20.12
CA ILE A 159 0.55 10.22 21.18
C ILE A 159 0.18 8.74 21.37
N ASP A 160 -1.01 8.33 20.93
CA ASP A 160 -1.47 6.94 20.97
C ASP A 160 -0.74 6.03 19.97
N VAL A 161 -0.16 6.60 18.91
CA VAL A 161 0.79 5.89 18.04
C VAL A 161 2.01 5.45 18.86
N ILE A 162 2.53 6.37 19.68
CA ILE A 162 3.70 6.14 20.53
C ILE A 162 3.36 5.15 21.64
N ASP A 163 2.20 5.31 22.29
CA ASP A 163 1.69 4.35 23.28
C ASP A 163 1.68 2.91 22.72
N ARG A 164 1.13 2.75 21.50
CA ARG A 164 1.06 1.47 20.82
C ARG A 164 2.45 0.92 20.51
N LEU A 165 3.38 1.74 20.02
CA LEU A 165 4.74 1.32 19.75
C LEU A 165 5.45 0.85 21.02
N VAL A 166 5.41 1.64 22.08
CA VAL A 166 6.07 1.31 23.36
C VAL A 166 5.49 0.03 23.94
N LYS A 167 4.16 -0.12 23.99
CA LYS A 167 3.53 -1.34 24.51
C LYS A 167 3.86 -2.59 23.70
N CYS A 168 3.90 -2.47 22.38
CA CYS A 168 4.10 -3.61 21.49
C CYS A 168 5.57 -4.04 21.39
N HIS A 169 6.50 -3.09 21.49
CA HIS A 169 7.92 -3.33 21.19
C HIS A 169 8.86 -3.22 22.40
N THR A 170 8.33 -3.03 23.61
CA THR A 170 9.13 -2.99 24.85
C THR A 170 8.39 -3.65 26.01
N ILE A 171 9.15 -4.12 27.00
CA ILE A 171 8.64 -4.52 28.30
C ILE A 171 8.95 -3.46 29.37
N GLU A 172 8.44 -3.64 30.59
CA GLU A 172 8.72 -2.74 31.71
C GLU A 172 10.23 -2.75 32.03
N GLY A 173 10.80 -1.56 32.25
CA GLY A 173 12.23 -1.37 32.53
C GLY A 173 13.12 -1.17 31.30
N ASP A 174 12.66 -1.51 30.09
CA ASP A 174 13.36 -1.23 28.83
C ASP A 174 13.50 0.29 28.60
N ALA A 175 14.47 0.68 27.76
CA ALA A 175 14.64 2.06 27.34
C ALA A 175 14.00 2.35 25.98
N VAL A 176 13.49 3.58 25.84
CA VAL A 176 12.96 4.11 24.58
C VAL A 176 13.76 5.36 24.19
N HIS A 177 14.50 5.23 23.10
CA HIS A 177 15.39 6.25 22.55
C HIS A 177 14.67 7.07 21.49
N PHE A 178 14.52 8.37 21.68
CA PHE A 178 13.79 9.24 20.75
C PHE A 178 14.70 10.22 20.02
N LEU A 179 14.61 10.25 18.68
CA LEU A 179 14.98 11.43 17.90
C LEU A 179 13.73 12.29 17.69
N CYS A 180 13.59 13.35 18.49
CA CYS A 180 12.40 14.22 18.53
C CYS A 180 12.78 15.72 18.59
N GLN A 181 11.78 16.60 18.48
CA GLN A 181 11.98 18.03 18.69
C GLN A 181 11.97 18.36 20.18
N ASP A 182 12.60 19.47 20.57
CA ASP A 182 12.77 19.82 21.97
C ASP A 182 11.41 20.04 22.70
N GLY A 183 10.37 20.44 21.95
CA GLY A 183 9.02 20.60 22.47
C GLY A 183 8.30 19.29 22.83
N ASP A 184 8.77 18.15 22.32
CA ASP A 184 8.11 16.85 22.51
C ASP A 184 8.59 16.12 23.77
N ILE A 185 9.79 16.48 24.25
CA ILE A 185 10.54 15.75 25.28
C ILE A 185 9.67 15.48 26.52
N GLY A 186 9.08 16.53 27.10
CA GLY A 186 8.30 16.39 28.33
C GLY A 186 7.01 15.58 28.16
N LEU A 187 6.43 15.54 26.96
CA LEU A 187 5.27 14.70 26.67
C LEU A 187 5.68 13.23 26.54
N LEU A 188 6.70 12.96 25.73
CA LEU A 188 7.21 11.61 25.46
C LEU A 188 7.79 10.98 26.73
N GLU A 189 8.56 11.73 27.52
CA GLU A 189 9.12 11.27 28.78
C GLU A 189 8.02 10.85 29.77
N ARG A 190 7.00 11.70 29.97
CA ARG A 190 5.86 11.35 30.83
C ARG A 190 5.17 10.08 30.34
N LYS A 191 4.98 9.92 29.03
CA LYS A 191 4.34 8.75 28.44
C LYS A 191 5.15 7.48 28.69
N CYS A 192 6.47 7.51 28.50
CA CYS A 192 7.36 6.40 28.82
C CYS A 192 7.30 6.05 30.32
N ASN A 193 7.38 7.05 31.20
CA ASN A 193 7.34 6.85 32.65
C ASN A 193 6.00 6.24 33.12
N MET A 194 4.87 6.68 32.56
CA MET A 194 3.55 6.09 32.85
C MET A 194 3.46 4.62 32.45
N LEU A 195 4.22 4.22 31.43
CA LEU A 195 4.34 2.86 30.98
C LEU A 195 5.47 2.11 31.73
N GLY A 196 6.22 2.73 32.64
CA GLY A 196 7.35 2.08 33.32
C GLY A 196 8.55 1.82 32.41
N ARG A 197 8.73 2.66 31.38
CA ARG A 197 9.87 2.60 30.44
C ARG A 197 10.78 3.80 30.65
N LYS A 198 12.09 3.63 30.44
CA LYS A 198 13.07 4.72 30.57
C LYS A 198 13.08 5.56 29.30
N PHE A 199 12.89 6.86 29.40
CA PHE A 199 13.05 7.77 28.27
C PHE A 199 14.52 8.14 28.06
N ILE A 200 14.99 8.08 26.82
CA ILE A 200 16.34 8.53 26.43
C ILE A 200 16.20 9.42 25.18
N GLN A 201 16.80 10.61 25.21
CA GLN A 201 16.86 11.47 24.04
C GLN A 201 18.09 11.16 23.20
N LEU A 202 17.92 11.01 21.89
CA LEU A 202 19.02 10.91 20.94
C LEU A 202 19.54 12.30 20.56
N GLU A 203 20.85 12.45 20.56
CA GLU A 203 21.50 13.64 20.01
C GLU A 203 21.36 13.65 18.48
N GLY A 204 20.86 14.76 17.94
CA GLY A 204 20.74 14.95 16.50
C GLY A 204 21.51 16.20 16.07
N GLN A 205 22.29 16.09 14.99
CA GLN A 205 22.99 17.23 14.42
C GLN A 205 22.06 18.02 13.50
N ARG A 206 21.95 19.34 13.73
CA ARG A 206 21.30 20.26 12.79
C ARG A 206 22.19 20.35 11.55
N CYS A 207 21.64 20.00 10.40
CA CYS A 207 22.31 20.18 9.13
C CYS A 207 21.65 21.34 8.39
N GLN A 208 22.43 22.18 7.70
CA GLN A 208 21.92 22.94 6.56
C GLN A 208 21.67 21.97 5.40
N CYS A 209 20.77 21.03 5.59
CA CYS A 209 20.08 20.44 4.45
C CYS A 209 18.90 21.38 4.22
N SER A 210 18.68 21.77 2.97
CA SER A 210 17.58 22.63 2.55
C SER A 210 16.34 22.32 3.38
N GLU A 211 15.65 23.37 3.84
CA GLU A 211 14.34 23.27 4.46
C GLU A 211 13.54 22.12 3.84
N LEU A 212 12.67 21.48 4.62
CA LEU A 212 11.46 20.89 4.05
C LEU A 212 10.78 22.02 3.26
N SER A 213 11.16 22.16 1.99
CA SER A 213 10.80 23.30 1.19
C SER A 213 9.31 23.16 0.90
N ARG A 214 8.49 23.96 1.58
CA ARG A 214 7.35 24.54 0.89
C ARG A 214 7.94 25.57 -0.07
N MET A 215 8.38 25.13 -1.25
CA MET A 215 8.77 26.06 -2.30
C MET A 215 7.50 26.66 -2.91
N ARG A 216 7.38 27.99 -2.84
CA ARG A 216 6.39 28.74 -3.60
C ARG A 216 6.88 28.77 -5.05
N SER A 217 6.19 28.10 -5.97
CA SER A 217 6.46 28.29 -7.39
C SER A 217 5.90 29.65 -7.84
N LYS A 218 6.75 30.50 -8.41
CA LYS A 218 6.29 31.59 -9.26
C LYS A 218 5.76 30.99 -10.56
N GLU A 219 4.53 31.34 -10.91
CA GLU A 219 4.00 31.13 -12.26
C GLU A 219 4.87 31.87 -13.29
N GLN A 220 5.18 31.18 -14.38
CA GLN A 220 5.34 31.77 -15.71
C GLN A 220 5.09 30.66 -16.76
N GLY A 221 4.19 30.95 -17.69
CA GLY A 221 3.44 29.96 -18.46
C GLY A 221 4.04 29.53 -19.80
N MET A 222 3.26 28.70 -20.50
CA MET A 222 3.29 28.61 -21.96
C MET A 222 1.95 28.11 -22.52
N VAL A 223 1.47 28.81 -23.54
CA VAL A 223 0.30 28.55 -24.38
C VAL A 223 0.68 27.63 -25.53
N LEU A 224 -0.20 26.70 -25.94
CA LEU A 224 -0.39 26.34 -27.36
C LEU A 224 -1.84 25.93 -27.65
N ASP A 225 -2.43 26.63 -28.62
CA ASP A 225 -3.71 26.43 -29.29
C ASP A 225 -3.56 25.46 -30.49
N GLY A 226 -4.67 24.90 -30.99
CA GLY A 226 -4.74 24.27 -32.32
C GLY A 226 -5.80 23.17 -32.48
N ARG A 227 -6.86 23.46 -33.24
CA ARG A 227 -8.09 22.67 -33.46
C ARG A 227 -7.98 21.52 -34.50
N ASN A 228 -9.01 20.64 -34.42
CA ASN A 228 -9.87 20.04 -35.49
C ASN A 228 -9.78 18.54 -35.90
N THR A 229 -10.87 17.83 -35.54
CA THR A 229 -11.74 16.86 -36.27
C THR A 229 -11.23 15.63 -37.03
N GLN A 230 -11.84 14.45 -36.77
CA GLN A 230 -12.79 13.79 -37.70
C GLN A 230 -13.61 12.63 -37.10
N VAL A 231 -14.73 12.32 -37.79
CA VAL A 231 -15.87 11.42 -37.50
C VAL A 231 -15.66 10.02 -38.09
N TYR A 232 -16.15 8.91 -37.48
CA TYR A 232 -16.59 7.71 -38.22
C TYR A 232 -17.71 6.89 -37.53
N ILE A 233 -18.83 6.76 -38.28
CA ILE A 233 -19.80 5.66 -38.54
C ILE A 233 -20.22 4.65 -37.45
N LYS A 234 -21.55 4.52 -37.29
CA LYS A 234 -22.29 3.49 -36.55
C LYS A 234 -22.28 2.12 -37.28
N GLN A 235 -21.67 1.13 -36.66
CA GLN A 235 -22.07 -0.29 -36.69
C GLN A 235 -22.06 -0.77 -35.23
N ASP A 236 -22.95 -1.69 -34.85
CA ASP A 236 -23.15 -2.11 -33.45
C ASP A 236 -21.82 -2.56 -32.79
N PRO A 237 -21.15 -1.70 -31.99
CA PRO A 237 -19.71 -1.81 -31.72
C PRO A 237 -19.39 -2.53 -30.41
N PHE A 238 -20.40 -2.97 -29.65
CA PHE A 238 -20.19 -3.44 -28.28
C PHE A 238 -19.44 -4.78 -28.17
N GLN A 239 -19.50 -5.63 -29.19
CA GLN A 239 -18.84 -6.94 -29.18
C GLN A 239 -17.35 -6.90 -29.56
N GLU A 240 -16.90 -5.96 -30.39
CA GLU A 240 -15.49 -5.87 -30.84
C GLU A 240 -14.58 -5.05 -29.90
N MET A 241 -15.14 -4.32 -28.93
CA MET A 241 -14.37 -3.44 -28.03
C MET A 241 -13.71 -4.14 -26.83
N HIS A 242 -14.01 -5.41 -26.57
CA HIS A 242 -13.64 -6.09 -25.32
C HIS A 242 -13.07 -7.48 -25.59
N LEU A 243 -11.77 -7.54 -25.89
CA LEU A 243 -11.08 -8.77 -26.29
C LEU A 243 -10.20 -9.30 -25.15
N TYR A 244 -9.98 -10.62 -25.12
CA TYR A 244 -8.98 -11.22 -24.26
C TYR A 244 -8.25 -12.33 -25.00
N HIS A 245 -7.03 -12.63 -24.56
CA HIS A 245 -6.16 -13.59 -25.23
C HIS A 245 -5.56 -14.56 -24.20
N ILE A 246 -5.79 -15.86 -24.41
CA ILE A 246 -5.15 -16.90 -23.61
C ILE A 246 -3.72 -17.15 -24.14
N MET A 247 -2.75 -16.37 -23.66
CA MET A 247 -1.34 -16.45 -24.04
C MET A 247 -0.45 -15.64 -23.08
N ASP A 248 0.87 -15.83 -23.22
CA ASP A 248 1.86 -14.98 -22.55
C ASP A 248 1.76 -13.54 -23.08
N ALA A 249 1.64 -12.56 -22.18
CA ALA A 249 1.49 -11.16 -22.54
C ALA A 249 2.65 -10.61 -23.38
N ARG A 250 3.87 -11.16 -23.22
CA ARG A 250 5.02 -10.73 -24.01
C ARG A 250 4.85 -11.11 -25.48
N ILE A 251 4.30 -12.30 -25.74
CA ILE A 251 3.98 -12.77 -27.10
C ILE A 251 2.85 -11.89 -27.67
N GLY A 252 1.79 -11.68 -26.90
CA GLY A 252 0.63 -10.91 -27.32
C GLY A 252 0.97 -9.45 -27.66
N LEU A 253 1.63 -8.73 -26.75
CA LEU A 253 2.05 -7.34 -26.97
C LEU A 253 3.02 -7.19 -28.15
N ALA A 254 3.86 -8.20 -28.41
CA ALA A 254 4.80 -8.18 -29.53
C ALA A 254 4.10 -8.42 -30.88
N SER A 255 3.10 -9.30 -30.93
CA SER A 255 2.55 -9.83 -32.19
C SER A 255 1.17 -9.31 -32.58
N ILE A 256 0.33 -8.92 -31.61
CA ILE A 256 -1.05 -8.48 -31.88
C ILE A 256 -1.05 -6.95 -32.10
N PRO A 257 -1.51 -6.47 -33.27
CA PRO A 257 -1.72 -5.04 -33.49
C PRO A 257 -2.79 -4.50 -32.55
N LEU A 258 -2.48 -3.41 -31.86
CA LEU A 258 -3.38 -2.74 -30.93
C LEU A 258 -3.41 -1.24 -31.21
N PRO A 259 -4.54 -0.54 -31.03
CA PRO A 259 -4.54 0.91 -30.96
C PRO A 259 -3.71 1.37 -29.74
N PRO A 260 -3.31 2.65 -29.68
CA PRO A 260 -2.51 3.17 -28.57
C PRO A 260 -3.18 2.93 -27.20
N ILE A 261 -2.43 2.31 -26.29
CA ILE A 261 -2.88 2.04 -24.92
C ILE A 261 -2.84 3.35 -24.13
N HIS A 262 -3.95 3.68 -23.49
CA HIS A 262 -4.04 4.89 -22.66
C HIS A 262 -4.06 4.58 -21.17
N ASP A 263 -4.59 3.42 -20.79
CA ASP A 263 -4.61 2.99 -19.40
C ASP A 263 -4.15 1.55 -19.26
N VAL A 264 -3.29 1.29 -18.29
CA VAL A 264 -2.95 -0.05 -17.85
C VAL A 264 -3.36 -0.18 -16.39
N ILE A 265 -4.22 -1.15 -16.07
CA ILE A 265 -4.56 -1.50 -14.69
C ILE A 265 -4.26 -2.97 -14.54
N THR A 266 -3.31 -3.30 -13.68
CA THR A 266 -2.79 -4.66 -13.62
C THR A 266 -2.33 -5.06 -12.22
N SER A 267 -2.38 -6.36 -11.98
CA SER A 267 -1.94 -7.02 -10.76
C SER A 267 -1.06 -8.21 -11.16
N PRO A 268 0.24 -8.02 -11.42
CA PRO A 268 1.14 -9.11 -11.76
C PRO A 268 1.23 -10.15 -10.64
N PRO A 269 1.74 -11.36 -10.92
CA PRO A 269 2.10 -12.31 -9.87
C PRO A 269 3.02 -11.64 -8.85
N TYR A 270 2.85 -11.90 -7.55
CA TYR A 270 3.59 -11.20 -6.50
C TYR A 270 4.90 -11.89 -6.14
N ASN A 271 5.16 -13.08 -6.68
CA ASN A 271 6.34 -13.91 -6.43
C ASN A 271 6.54 -14.20 -4.93
N ILE A 272 5.45 -14.59 -4.27
CA ILE A 272 5.44 -14.81 -2.81
C ILE A 272 5.90 -16.24 -2.50
N GLY A 273 5.59 -17.22 -3.37
CA GLY A 273 5.69 -18.65 -3.02
C GLY A 273 4.63 -19.01 -1.98
N TYR A 274 4.12 -20.24 -1.98
CA TYR A 274 2.83 -20.53 -1.31
C TYR A 274 2.80 -21.77 -0.39
N ASP A 275 3.87 -22.01 0.38
CA ASP A 275 3.86 -23.03 1.43
C ASP A 275 2.77 -22.85 2.51
N PRO A 276 2.57 -21.68 3.16
CA PRO A 276 1.73 -21.60 4.36
C PRO A 276 0.21 -21.73 4.14
N PHE A 277 -0.27 -21.65 2.89
CA PHE A 277 -1.69 -21.82 2.57
C PHE A 277 -2.05 -23.23 2.13
N ASN A 278 -1.06 -24.07 1.82
CA ASN A 278 -1.24 -25.48 1.52
C ASN A 278 -0.98 -26.37 2.74
N VAL A 279 -0.64 -25.78 3.90
CA VAL A 279 -0.52 -26.50 5.17
C VAL A 279 -1.93 -26.88 5.67
N PRO A 280 -2.19 -28.17 5.93
CA PRO A 280 -3.43 -28.61 6.55
C PRO A 280 -3.70 -27.89 7.87
N LYS A 281 -4.97 -27.53 8.11
CA LYS A 281 -5.39 -26.84 9.34
C LYS A 281 -6.27 -27.76 10.17
N PRO A 282 -6.17 -27.73 11.51
CA PRO A 282 -7.08 -28.49 12.34
C PRO A 282 -8.50 -27.96 12.18
N ASP A 283 -9.45 -28.85 11.89
CA ASP A 283 -10.86 -28.54 11.86
C ASP A 283 -11.34 -28.11 13.26
N PRO A 284 -12.08 -26.99 13.39
CA PRO A 284 -12.47 -26.47 14.71
C PRO A 284 -13.38 -27.39 15.53
N SER A 285 -14.05 -28.35 14.88
CA SER A 285 -15.03 -29.25 15.53
C SER A 285 -14.47 -30.64 15.82
N THR A 286 -13.55 -31.13 15.01
CA THR A 286 -13.00 -32.49 15.10
C THR A 286 -11.53 -32.50 15.51
N GLY A 287 -10.80 -31.39 15.33
CA GLY A 287 -9.36 -31.28 15.58
C GLY A 287 -8.50 -31.97 14.52
N GLU A 288 -9.08 -32.68 13.57
CA GLU A 288 -8.36 -33.35 12.49
C GLU A 288 -7.77 -32.36 11.49
N LEU A 289 -6.58 -32.65 10.98
CA LEU A 289 -5.96 -31.84 9.95
C LEU A 289 -6.75 -32.00 8.64
N VAL A 290 -7.40 -30.93 8.20
CA VAL A 290 -8.08 -30.85 6.91
C VAL A 290 -7.25 -30.08 5.91
N ASP A 291 -7.27 -30.54 4.67
CA ASP A 291 -6.69 -29.81 3.56
C ASP A 291 -7.29 -28.40 3.50
N PRO A 292 -6.46 -27.38 3.24
CA PRO A 292 -6.96 -26.03 3.12
C PRO A 292 -7.97 -25.96 1.98
N GLY A 293 -9.17 -25.44 2.26
CA GLY A 293 -10.24 -25.32 1.26
C GLY A 293 -9.94 -24.40 0.07
N ARG A 294 -8.74 -23.81 0.01
CA ARG A 294 -8.22 -23.04 -1.13
C ARG A 294 -6.76 -23.40 -1.37
N LYS A 295 -6.45 -23.89 -2.56
CA LYS A 295 -5.07 -24.09 -3.02
C LYS A 295 -4.51 -22.76 -3.52
N GLY A 296 -3.24 -22.50 -3.23
CA GLY A 296 -2.51 -21.33 -3.74
C GLY A 296 -2.28 -21.37 -5.26
N TYR A 297 -1.64 -20.33 -5.79
CA TYR A 297 -1.13 -20.31 -7.17
C TYR A 297 0.40 -20.43 -7.14
N LEU A 298 0.98 -21.20 -8.05
CA LEU A 298 2.43 -21.36 -8.15
C LEU A 298 3.03 -20.16 -8.88
N ASP A 299 3.53 -19.18 -8.13
CA ASP A 299 4.18 -17.98 -8.66
C ASP A 299 5.64 -17.80 -8.23
N GLU A 300 6.26 -18.83 -7.65
CA GLU A 300 7.64 -18.80 -7.15
C GLU A 300 8.64 -18.93 -8.31
N LEU A 301 9.08 -17.79 -8.81
CA LEU A 301 10.12 -17.66 -9.82
C LEU A 301 11.41 -17.16 -9.16
N PRO A 302 12.60 -17.59 -9.62
CA PRO A 302 13.85 -16.97 -9.24
C PRO A 302 13.77 -15.45 -9.43
N GLU A 303 14.24 -14.69 -8.42
CA GLU A 303 14.05 -13.24 -8.35
C GLU A 303 14.49 -12.51 -9.64
N VAL A 304 15.60 -12.93 -10.24
CA VAL A 304 16.10 -12.38 -11.51
C VAL A 304 15.11 -12.65 -12.64
N SER A 305 14.67 -13.89 -12.82
CA SER A 305 13.71 -14.29 -13.85
C SER A 305 12.37 -13.57 -13.70
N TYR A 306 11.91 -13.39 -12.46
CA TYR A 306 10.69 -12.65 -12.16
C TYR A 306 10.80 -11.17 -12.54
N LYS A 307 11.88 -10.50 -12.12
CA LYS A 307 12.11 -9.09 -12.45
C LYS A 307 12.29 -8.88 -13.95
N THR A 308 13.02 -9.75 -14.63
CA THR A 308 13.17 -9.72 -16.09
C THR A 308 11.82 -9.86 -16.78
N MET A 309 10.96 -10.80 -16.35
CA MET A 309 9.63 -10.96 -16.92
C MET A 309 8.79 -9.67 -16.80
N LEU A 310 8.78 -9.03 -15.63
CA LEU A 310 8.06 -7.77 -15.44
C LEU A 310 8.63 -6.64 -16.31
N GLN A 311 9.96 -6.53 -16.35
CA GLN A 311 10.64 -5.50 -17.13
C GLN A 311 10.38 -5.66 -18.63
N ASP A 312 10.38 -6.89 -19.15
CA ASP A 312 10.02 -7.19 -20.55
C ASP A 312 8.58 -6.74 -20.86
N VAL A 313 7.64 -7.08 -19.98
CA VAL A 313 6.23 -6.66 -20.14
C VAL A 313 6.12 -5.13 -20.12
N PHE A 314 6.77 -4.44 -19.17
CA PHE A 314 6.69 -2.98 -19.10
C PHE A 314 7.33 -2.30 -20.32
N ASN A 315 8.44 -2.82 -20.85
CA ASN A 315 9.05 -2.32 -22.08
C ASN A 315 8.12 -2.49 -23.29
N LEU A 316 7.45 -3.65 -23.41
CA LEU A 316 6.48 -3.90 -24.47
C LEU A 316 5.24 -3.02 -24.34
N LEU A 317 4.75 -2.77 -23.13
CA LEU A 317 3.69 -1.80 -22.88
C LEU A 317 4.11 -0.39 -23.31
N ASP A 318 5.30 0.07 -22.91
CA ASP A 318 5.78 1.40 -23.27
C ASP A 318 5.80 1.61 -24.79
N ALA A 319 6.22 0.60 -25.57
CA ALA A 319 6.22 0.66 -27.03
C ALA A 319 4.83 0.75 -27.67
N ARG A 320 3.76 0.42 -26.92
CA ARG A 320 2.36 0.38 -27.40
C ARG A 320 1.50 1.49 -26.79
N MET A 321 1.99 2.16 -25.75
CA MET A 321 1.26 3.23 -25.06
C MET A 321 1.25 4.53 -25.87
N ALA A 322 0.17 5.30 -25.69
CA ALA A 322 0.04 6.64 -26.22
C ALA A 322 1.21 7.52 -25.74
N THR A 323 1.79 8.28 -26.67
CA THR A 323 3.00 9.08 -26.39
C THR A 323 2.73 10.37 -25.66
N ARG A 324 1.56 10.99 -25.90
CA ARG A 324 1.18 12.26 -25.28
C ARG A 324 0.86 12.10 -23.79
N SER A 325 0.12 11.06 -23.44
CA SER A 325 -0.44 10.88 -22.10
C SER A 325 -1.04 9.48 -21.97
N ALA A 326 -0.56 8.70 -21.02
CA ALA A 326 -1.11 7.40 -20.64
C ALA A 326 -0.74 7.07 -19.18
N ASP A 327 -1.56 6.29 -18.50
CA ASP A 327 -1.38 5.90 -17.09
C ASP A 327 -1.20 4.39 -16.91
N VAL A 328 -0.43 4.02 -15.88
CA VAL A 328 -0.18 2.64 -15.48
C VAL A 328 -0.39 2.52 -13.98
N PHE A 329 -1.32 1.67 -13.56
CA PHE A 329 -1.59 1.33 -12.18
C PHE A 329 -1.16 -0.12 -11.94
N ILE A 330 -0.16 -0.31 -11.08
CA ILE A 330 0.38 -1.63 -10.74
C ILE A 330 0.04 -1.94 -9.28
N ASN A 331 -0.85 -2.89 -9.07
CA ASN A 331 -1.23 -3.36 -7.74
C ASN A 331 -0.29 -4.47 -7.25
N MET A 332 0.28 -4.32 -6.06
CA MET A 332 1.29 -5.22 -5.47
C MET A 332 1.21 -5.29 -3.96
N LYS A 333 1.61 -6.43 -3.40
CA LYS A 333 1.74 -6.64 -1.94
C LYS A 333 3.18 -6.51 -1.45
N ASN A 334 3.32 -6.26 -0.15
CA ASN A 334 4.54 -6.62 0.55
C ASN A 334 4.69 -8.15 0.54
N ARG A 335 5.89 -8.64 0.22
CA ARG A 335 6.23 -10.05 0.47
C ARG A 335 6.75 -10.19 1.89
N TYR A 336 6.32 -11.25 2.58
CA TYR A 336 6.83 -11.58 3.90
C TYR A 336 7.58 -12.91 3.83
N GLN A 337 8.90 -12.90 3.97
CA GLN A 337 9.76 -14.08 3.85
C GLN A 337 10.82 -14.07 4.96
N GLY A 338 11.00 -15.19 5.65
CA GLY A 338 11.99 -15.31 6.73
C GLY A 338 11.81 -14.26 7.84
N GLY A 339 10.57 -13.87 8.14
CA GLY A 339 10.27 -12.83 9.14
C GLY A 339 10.48 -11.38 8.68
N LYS A 340 10.93 -11.16 7.43
CA LYS A 340 11.22 -9.86 6.83
C LYS A 340 10.09 -9.41 5.90
N CYS A 341 9.81 -8.11 5.87
CA CYS A 341 8.94 -7.44 4.92
C CYS A 341 9.75 -6.91 3.74
N ILE A 342 9.36 -7.28 2.52
CA ILE A 342 9.97 -6.85 1.27
C ILE A 342 8.91 -6.06 0.49
N PRO A 343 8.91 -4.72 0.55
CA PRO A 343 7.97 -3.90 -0.20
C PRO A 343 8.28 -3.93 -1.70
N PRO A 344 7.29 -3.70 -2.58
CA PRO A 344 7.46 -3.76 -4.02
C PRO A 344 8.11 -2.50 -4.62
N PHE A 345 8.73 -1.63 -3.80
CA PHE A 345 9.28 -0.34 -4.24
C PHE A 345 10.42 -0.47 -5.26
N TRP A 346 11.08 -1.63 -5.31
CA TRP A 346 12.05 -1.95 -6.37
C TRP A 346 11.44 -1.88 -7.78
N LEU A 347 10.12 -2.01 -7.96
CA LEU A 347 9.45 -1.85 -9.26
C LEU A 347 9.74 -0.52 -9.93
N VAL A 348 9.97 0.54 -9.15
CA VAL A 348 10.32 1.87 -9.65
C VAL A 348 11.61 1.85 -10.49
N SER A 349 12.49 0.86 -10.26
CA SER A 349 13.72 0.65 -11.04
C SER A 349 13.51 -0.17 -12.31
N LEU A 350 12.40 -0.91 -12.41
CA LEU A 350 12.13 -1.79 -13.56
C LEU A 350 11.36 -1.09 -14.66
N VAL A 351 10.58 -0.07 -14.32
CA VAL A 351 9.74 0.63 -15.31
C VAL A 351 10.61 1.37 -16.34
N PRO A 352 10.13 1.48 -17.59
CA PRO A 352 10.76 2.26 -18.65
C PRO A 352 11.07 3.70 -18.21
N LYS A 353 12.18 4.25 -18.70
CA LYS A 353 12.60 5.63 -18.38
C LYS A 353 11.58 6.70 -18.79
N HIS A 354 10.68 6.38 -19.72
CA HIS A 354 9.61 7.28 -20.18
C HIS A 354 8.44 7.38 -19.19
N TRP A 355 8.44 6.55 -18.13
CA TRP A 355 7.39 6.53 -17.12
C TRP A 355 7.83 7.36 -15.91
N SER A 356 7.05 8.37 -15.59
CA SER A 356 7.17 9.16 -14.36
C SER A 356 6.42 8.47 -13.23
N PHE A 357 6.99 8.41 -12.03
CA PHE A 357 6.30 7.85 -10.86
C PHE A 357 5.41 8.92 -10.24
N THR A 358 4.10 8.76 -10.33
CA THR A 358 3.16 9.85 -10.09
C THR A 358 2.46 9.74 -8.75
N ASP A 359 2.13 8.52 -8.31
CA ASP A 359 1.43 8.32 -7.04
C ASP A 359 1.70 6.95 -6.42
N LEU A 360 1.57 6.88 -5.10
CA LEU A 360 1.59 5.65 -4.31
C LEU A 360 0.28 5.56 -3.52
N LEU A 361 -0.64 4.76 -4.04
CA LEU A 361 -1.95 4.61 -3.42
C LEU A 361 -1.94 3.42 -2.47
N VAL A 362 -2.66 3.58 -1.38
CA VAL A 362 -2.97 2.50 -0.45
C VAL A 362 -4.37 2.00 -0.78
N TRP A 363 -4.46 0.80 -1.36
CA TRP A 363 -5.73 0.08 -1.41
C TRP A 363 -5.95 -0.60 -0.06
N ARG A 364 -6.85 -0.04 0.73
CA ARG A 364 -7.27 -0.54 2.03
C ARG A 364 -8.48 -1.44 1.88
N TYR A 365 -8.44 -2.60 2.52
CA TYR A 365 -9.54 -3.56 2.54
C TYR A 365 -10.01 -3.90 3.96
N ASP A 366 -11.24 -4.40 4.06
CA ASP A 366 -11.98 -4.58 5.31
C ASP A 366 -11.63 -5.87 6.05
N ILE A 367 -11.08 -6.88 5.36
CA ILE A 367 -10.69 -8.16 5.95
C ILE A 367 -9.46 -8.75 5.28
N SER A 368 -8.56 -9.29 6.10
CA SER A 368 -7.38 -10.03 5.64
C SER A 368 -7.46 -11.51 6.02
N TYR A 369 -7.11 -12.36 5.06
CA TYR A 369 -7.00 -13.82 5.21
C TYR A 369 -5.55 -14.28 5.42
N ASP A 370 -4.62 -13.36 5.68
CA ASP A 370 -3.23 -13.70 5.97
C ASP A 370 -3.15 -14.61 7.22
N PRO A 371 -2.61 -15.83 7.09
CA PRO A 371 -2.55 -16.80 8.18
C PRO A 371 -1.36 -16.57 9.13
N ALA A 372 -0.41 -15.69 8.79
CA ALA A 372 0.82 -15.55 9.55
C ALA A 372 0.57 -14.91 10.94
N ARG A 373 1.33 -15.38 11.92
CA ARG A 373 1.29 -14.92 13.32
C ARG A 373 2.51 -14.05 13.63
N ASN A 374 2.52 -13.39 14.78
CA ASN A 374 3.63 -12.53 15.25
C ASN A 374 4.02 -11.45 14.24
N LYS A 375 3.00 -10.80 13.64
CA LYS A 375 3.12 -9.61 12.81
C LYS A 375 1.80 -8.84 12.82
N TYR A 376 1.85 -7.56 12.48
CA TYR A 376 0.63 -6.79 12.24
C TYR A 376 -0.15 -7.41 11.10
N LYS A 377 -1.47 -7.46 11.24
CA LYS A 377 -2.33 -8.05 10.22
C LYS A 377 -2.37 -7.12 9.00
N PRO A 378 -2.01 -7.59 7.79
CA PRO A 378 -1.98 -6.70 6.64
C PRO A 378 -3.38 -6.36 6.18
N TYR A 379 -3.70 -5.06 6.04
CA TYR A 379 -5.01 -4.56 5.59
C TYR A 379 -4.93 -3.68 4.34
N TYR A 380 -3.76 -3.61 3.72
CA TYR A 380 -3.59 -2.88 2.48
C TYR A 380 -2.77 -3.65 1.44
N GLU A 381 -2.88 -3.17 0.22
CA GLU A 381 -1.94 -3.41 -0.88
C GLU A 381 -1.53 -2.05 -1.46
N TRP A 382 -0.37 -2.03 -2.12
CA TRP A 382 0.09 -0.85 -2.85
C TRP A 382 -0.53 -0.81 -4.23
N ILE A 383 -0.79 0.39 -4.72
CA ILE A 383 -0.96 0.66 -6.15
C ILE A 383 0.06 1.71 -6.52
N LEU A 384 1.07 1.32 -7.30
CA LEU A 384 2.05 2.24 -7.86
C LEU A 384 1.47 2.82 -9.14
N ARG A 385 1.28 4.14 -9.20
CA ARG A 385 0.86 4.84 -10.42
C ARG A 385 2.08 5.41 -11.13
N PHE A 386 2.15 5.13 -12.42
CA PHE A 386 3.10 5.75 -13.33
C PHE A 386 2.34 6.42 -14.48
N SER A 387 2.95 7.43 -15.09
CA SER A 387 2.41 8.07 -16.29
C SER A 387 3.48 8.18 -17.37
N LYS A 388 3.10 7.93 -18.62
CA LYS A 388 3.91 8.22 -19.80
C LYS A 388 3.43 9.53 -20.42
N GLY A 389 4.36 10.45 -20.67
CA GLY A 389 4.03 11.79 -21.16
C GLY A 389 3.43 12.66 -20.05
N ILE A 390 2.41 13.45 -20.37
CA ILE A 390 1.80 14.40 -19.43
C ILE A 390 0.76 13.66 -18.57
N PRO A 391 0.89 13.59 -17.25
CA PRO A 391 -0.14 12.99 -16.40
C PRO A 391 -1.47 13.73 -16.51
N LYS A 392 -2.58 13.01 -16.58
CA LYS A 392 -3.93 13.59 -16.52
C LYS A 392 -4.54 13.32 -15.15
N PHE A 393 -4.57 14.37 -14.33
CA PHE A 393 -5.23 14.31 -13.02
C PHE A 393 -6.70 14.71 -13.11
N ARG A 394 -7.50 14.21 -12.16
CA ARG A 394 -8.89 14.61 -12.02
C ARG A 394 -9.00 16.01 -11.41
N ASP A 395 -9.79 16.88 -12.04
CA ASP A 395 -10.31 18.17 -11.52
C ASP A 395 -9.29 19.05 -10.76
N GLY A 396 -8.00 19.05 -11.18
CA GLY A 396 -6.95 19.78 -10.48
C GLY A 396 -6.56 19.20 -9.12
N HIS A 397 -7.12 18.05 -8.72
CA HIS A 397 -6.69 17.29 -7.55
C HIS A 397 -5.35 16.62 -7.86
N VAL A 398 -4.33 17.22 -7.30
CA VAL A 398 -2.95 16.78 -7.37
C VAL A 398 -2.67 15.53 -6.53
N HIS A 399 -3.49 15.28 -5.50
CA HIS A 399 -3.33 14.17 -4.57
C HIS A 399 -4.51 13.21 -4.66
N LEU A 400 -4.23 11.94 -4.91
CA LEU A 400 -5.23 10.90 -4.82
C LEU A 400 -5.43 10.50 -3.35
N LYS A 401 -6.71 10.38 -2.94
CA LYS A 401 -7.05 9.85 -1.62
C LYS A 401 -6.86 8.33 -1.63
N ASP A 402 -6.41 7.75 -0.52
CA ASP A 402 -6.39 6.30 -0.34
C ASP A 402 -7.71 5.64 -0.78
N PHE A 403 -7.62 4.46 -1.38
CA PHE A 403 -8.79 3.72 -1.80
C PHE A 403 -9.24 2.80 -0.67
N TYR A 404 -10.34 3.13 -0.01
CA TYR A 404 -11.02 2.19 0.86
C TYR A 404 -12.04 1.40 0.03
N LEU A 405 -11.69 0.15 -0.30
CA LEU A 405 -12.52 -0.73 -1.10
C LEU A 405 -12.50 -2.15 -0.52
N PRO A 406 -13.66 -2.74 -0.21
CA PRO A 406 -13.71 -4.11 0.31
C PRO A 406 -13.22 -5.11 -0.74
N ILE A 407 -12.56 -6.18 -0.27
CA ILE A 407 -12.20 -7.30 -1.16
C ILE A 407 -13.44 -8.11 -1.52
N LEU A 408 -13.32 -8.95 -2.55
CA LEU A 408 -14.34 -9.96 -2.84
C LEU A 408 -14.38 -11.01 -1.72
N LYS A 409 -15.32 -10.83 -0.80
CA LYS A 409 -15.50 -11.70 0.37
C LYS A 409 -15.77 -13.14 -0.07
N GLY A 410 -15.28 -14.10 0.71
CA GLY A 410 -15.42 -15.53 0.39
C GLY A 410 -16.86 -16.01 0.23
N ASN A 411 -17.80 -15.39 0.93
CA ASN A 411 -19.23 -15.70 0.87
C ASN A 411 -19.98 -14.95 -0.25
N SER A 412 -19.34 -13.98 -0.92
CA SER A 412 -19.98 -13.27 -2.02
C SER A 412 -20.25 -14.24 -3.18
N LYS A 413 -21.39 -14.06 -3.86
CA LYS A 413 -21.75 -14.86 -5.05
C LYS A 413 -20.63 -14.81 -6.08
N GLU A 414 -20.15 -13.61 -6.41
CA GLU A 414 -19.05 -13.43 -7.35
C GLU A 414 -17.80 -14.23 -6.96
N ARG A 415 -17.37 -14.21 -5.69
CA ARG A 415 -16.17 -14.95 -5.29
C ARG A 415 -16.35 -16.48 -5.36
N ARG A 416 -17.55 -17.00 -5.06
CA ARG A 416 -17.83 -18.45 -5.07
C ARG A 416 -17.90 -19.02 -6.48
N ASP A 417 -18.30 -18.21 -7.45
CA ASP A 417 -18.44 -18.65 -8.83
C ASP A 417 -17.10 -18.67 -9.61
N LEU A 418 -16.03 -18.08 -9.04
CA LEU A 418 -14.74 -17.91 -9.69
C LEU A 418 -13.66 -18.79 -9.05
N LYS A 419 -12.86 -19.43 -9.91
CA LYS A 419 -11.77 -20.33 -9.50
C LYS A 419 -10.52 -19.57 -9.07
N HIS A 420 -10.21 -18.46 -9.73
CA HIS A 420 -8.97 -17.72 -9.51
C HIS A 420 -8.74 -17.40 -8.02
N PRO A 421 -7.55 -17.68 -7.46
CA PRO A 421 -7.35 -17.59 -6.02
C PRO A 421 -7.25 -16.14 -5.52
N ALA A 422 -6.57 -15.29 -6.29
CA ALA A 422 -6.22 -13.91 -5.93
C ALA A 422 -6.94 -12.89 -6.83
N ILE A 423 -8.23 -12.70 -6.60
CA ILE A 423 -9.07 -11.85 -7.45
C ILE A 423 -9.13 -10.43 -6.88
N PHE A 424 -8.66 -9.43 -7.62
CA PHE A 424 -8.88 -8.03 -7.25
C PHE A 424 -10.25 -7.52 -7.76
N PRO A 425 -10.97 -6.67 -7.01
CA PRO A 425 -12.34 -6.25 -7.34
C PRO A 425 -12.43 -5.33 -8.58
N LYS A 426 -13.49 -5.47 -9.37
CA LYS A 426 -13.80 -4.54 -10.48
C LYS A 426 -13.90 -3.08 -10.02
N HIS A 427 -14.40 -2.85 -8.80
CA HIS A 427 -14.48 -1.50 -8.23
C HIS A 427 -13.12 -0.84 -8.05
N LEU A 428 -12.05 -1.62 -7.81
CA LEU A 428 -10.69 -1.10 -7.76
C LEU A 428 -10.26 -0.59 -9.13
N VAL A 429 -10.52 -1.37 -10.19
CA VAL A 429 -10.24 -0.96 -11.58
C VAL A 429 -10.99 0.33 -11.91
N LYS A 430 -12.31 0.37 -11.66
CA LYS A 430 -13.12 1.56 -11.92
C LYS A 430 -12.60 2.77 -11.17
N ARG A 431 -12.12 2.57 -9.94
CA ARG A 431 -11.55 3.65 -9.15
C ARG A 431 -10.25 4.17 -9.76
N CYS A 432 -9.32 3.29 -10.16
CA CYS A 432 -8.11 3.70 -10.89
C CYS A 432 -8.45 4.47 -12.18
N LEU A 433 -9.36 3.95 -13.00
CA LEU A 433 -9.79 4.58 -14.26
C LEU A 433 -10.46 5.95 -14.06
N ALA A 434 -11.15 6.14 -12.93
CA ALA A 434 -11.74 7.44 -12.59
C ALA A 434 -10.66 8.52 -12.33
N GLU A 435 -9.42 8.11 -12.02
CA GLU A 435 -8.31 9.03 -11.74
C GLU A 435 -7.44 9.34 -12.99
N SER A 436 -7.59 8.59 -14.10
CA SER A 436 -6.74 8.73 -15.29
C SER A 436 -7.33 9.54 -16.45
N LYS A 437 -8.64 9.83 -16.45
CA LYS A 437 -9.34 10.71 -17.42
C LYS A 437 -9.01 10.45 -18.91
N HIS A 438 -8.63 9.23 -19.25
CA HIS A 438 -8.46 8.80 -20.62
C HIS A 438 -9.74 8.15 -21.15
N ASP A 439 -9.91 8.16 -22.47
CA ASP A 439 -11.04 7.57 -23.21
C ASP A 439 -10.60 6.43 -24.15
N GLY A 440 -9.28 6.25 -24.34
CA GLY A 440 -8.71 5.22 -25.20
C GLY A 440 -8.67 3.81 -24.60
N LEU A 441 -7.89 2.93 -25.24
CA LEU A 441 -7.78 1.52 -24.90
C LEU A 441 -7.23 1.31 -23.47
N ILE A 442 -7.93 0.47 -22.71
CA ILE A 442 -7.48 -0.08 -21.43
C ILE A 442 -6.82 -1.44 -21.68
N LEU A 443 -5.69 -1.73 -21.01
CA LEU A 443 -5.01 -3.01 -21.15
C LEU A 443 -4.63 -3.62 -19.79
N ASP A 444 -4.81 -4.94 -19.66
CA ASP A 444 -4.27 -5.71 -18.54
C ASP A 444 -3.36 -6.87 -19.04
N PRO A 445 -2.04 -6.81 -18.85
CA PRO A 445 -1.13 -7.89 -19.24
C PRO A 445 -1.19 -9.11 -18.32
N PHE A 446 -1.86 -9.02 -17.15
CA PHE A 446 -2.00 -10.11 -16.19
C PHE A 446 -3.48 -10.23 -15.81
N LEU A 447 -4.31 -10.55 -16.81
CA LEU A 447 -5.76 -10.42 -16.76
C LEU A 447 -6.44 -11.26 -15.67
N GLY A 448 -5.87 -12.42 -15.33
CA GLY A 448 -6.39 -13.31 -14.30
C GLY A 448 -7.83 -13.71 -14.56
N SER A 449 -8.72 -13.26 -13.68
CA SER A 449 -10.16 -13.55 -13.75
C SER A 449 -10.97 -12.49 -14.51
N GLY A 450 -10.33 -11.60 -15.26
CA GLY A 450 -11.02 -10.67 -16.17
C GLY A 450 -11.61 -9.43 -15.50
N SER A 451 -11.13 -9.03 -14.30
CA SER A 451 -11.64 -7.85 -13.58
C SER A 451 -11.55 -6.57 -14.41
N THR A 452 -10.44 -6.38 -15.13
CA THR A 452 -10.17 -5.16 -15.90
C THR A 452 -11.14 -4.99 -17.07
N ILE A 453 -11.34 -6.04 -17.87
CA ILE A 453 -12.29 -6.03 -19.00
C ILE A 453 -13.72 -5.86 -18.49
N ALA A 454 -14.10 -6.57 -17.43
CA ALA A 454 -15.45 -6.46 -16.87
C ALA A 454 -15.76 -5.05 -16.35
N ALA A 455 -14.78 -4.38 -15.72
CA ALA A 455 -14.93 -2.99 -15.30
C ALA A 455 -15.02 -2.03 -16.51
N ALA A 456 -14.23 -2.26 -17.55
CA ALA A 456 -14.24 -1.46 -18.77
C ALA A 456 -15.58 -1.54 -19.52
N ILE A 457 -16.15 -2.75 -19.63
CA ILE A 457 -17.51 -2.97 -20.18
C ILE A 457 -18.54 -2.12 -19.43
N GLU A 458 -18.53 -2.18 -18.09
CA GLU A 458 -19.47 -1.41 -17.26
C GLU A 458 -19.25 0.11 -17.33
N LEU A 459 -18.12 0.57 -17.86
CA LEU A 459 -17.81 1.98 -18.10
C LEU A 459 -17.98 2.38 -19.58
N GLY A 460 -18.32 1.45 -20.47
CA GLY A 460 -18.40 1.69 -21.90
C GLY A 460 -17.05 2.03 -22.55
N ARG A 461 -15.93 1.51 -22.00
CA ARG A 461 -14.58 1.78 -22.50
C ARG A 461 -13.95 0.56 -23.17
N PRO A 462 -13.20 0.73 -24.29
CA PRO A 462 -12.55 -0.40 -24.95
C PRO A 462 -11.45 -0.98 -24.07
N ALA A 463 -11.36 -2.31 -24.04
CA ALA A 463 -10.36 -3.01 -23.26
C ALA A 463 -9.84 -4.28 -23.93
N THR A 464 -8.56 -4.59 -23.66
CA THR A 464 -7.96 -5.88 -23.98
C THR A 464 -7.15 -6.43 -22.82
N GLY A 465 -6.81 -7.72 -22.84
CA GLY A 465 -5.92 -8.30 -21.85
C GLY A 465 -5.39 -9.67 -22.22
N PHE A 466 -4.34 -10.07 -21.50
CA PHE A 466 -3.62 -11.33 -21.70
C PHE A 466 -3.67 -12.17 -20.43
N GLU A 467 -4.03 -13.44 -20.56
CA GLU A 467 -3.99 -14.42 -19.48
C GLU A 467 -3.23 -15.66 -19.95
N LYS A 468 -2.20 -16.08 -19.23
CA LYS A 468 -1.38 -17.21 -19.67
C LYS A 468 -2.04 -18.56 -19.33
N ASN A 469 -2.75 -18.65 -18.22
CA ASN A 469 -3.38 -19.88 -17.75
C ASN A 469 -4.80 -20.02 -18.31
N VAL A 470 -4.96 -20.99 -19.22
CA VAL A 470 -6.26 -21.34 -19.84
C VAL A 470 -7.35 -21.70 -18.83
N GLU A 471 -6.99 -22.17 -17.62
CA GLU A 471 -7.97 -22.54 -16.59
C GLU A 471 -8.82 -21.35 -16.12
N TYR A 472 -8.33 -20.12 -16.28
CA TYR A 472 -9.06 -18.89 -15.91
C TYR A 472 -9.96 -18.35 -17.02
N GLN A 473 -9.96 -18.96 -18.22
CA GLN A 473 -10.83 -18.54 -19.32
C GLN A 473 -12.31 -18.52 -18.92
N ALA A 474 -12.79 -19.56 -18.23
CA ALA A 474 -14.18 -19.63 -17.78
C ALA A 474 -14.54 -18.51 -16.78
N ASP A 475 -13.60 -18.11 -15.92
CA ASP A 475 -13.77 -16.99 -14.99
C ASP A 475 -13.91 -15.66 -15.75
N ILE A 476 -13.06 -15.45 -16.77
CA ILE A 476 -13.09 -14.27 -17.65
C ILE A 476 -14.43 -14.18 -18.39
N GLU A 477 -14.86 -15.26 -19.04
CA GLU A 477 -16.13 -15.32 -19.79
C GLU A 477 -17.35 -15.06 -18.89
N LEU A 478 -17.35 -15.65 -17.69
CA LEU A 478 -18.42 -15.43 -16.71
C LEU A 478 -18.50 -13.96 -16.27
N ARG A 479 -17.34 -13.31 -16.07
CA ARG A 479 -17.30 -11.90 -15.71
C ARG A 479 -17.74 -10.97 -16.83
N ILE A 480 -17.28 -11.23 -18.06
CA ILE A 480 -17.66 -10.46 -19.25
C ILE A 480 -19.17 -10.57 -19.48
N SER A 481 -19.75 -11.76 -19.40
CA SER A 481 -21.20 -11.95 -19.59
C SER A 481 -22.03 -11.18 -18.55
N ARG A 482 -21.61 -11.22 -17.28
CA ARG A 482 -22.25 -10.44 -16.19
C ARG A 482 -22.12 -8.93 -16.41
N ALA A 483 -20.95 -8.47 -16.81
CA ALA A 483 -20.69 -7.05 -17.06
C ALA A 483 -21.53 -6.53 -18.24
N ARG A 484 -21.64 -7.29 -19.33
CA ARG A 484 -22.50 -6.94 -20.48
C ARG A 484 -23.96 -6.85 -20.07
N LYS A 485 -24.45 -7.81 -19.30
CA LYS A 485 -25.82 -7.76 -18.76
C LYS A 485 -26.04 -6.50 -17.92
N ASN A 486 -25.15 -6.21 -16.98
CA ASN A 486 -25.24 -5.01 -16.14
C ASN A 486 -25.19 -3.72 -16.97
N PHE A 487 -24.39 -3.67 -18.02
CA PHE A 487 -24.31 -2.51 -18.90
C PHE A 487 -25.64 -2.29 -19.65
N HIS A 488 -26.21 -3.34 -20.24
CA HIS A 488 -27.51 -3.26 -20.91
C HIS A 488 -28.66 -2.91 -19.98
N ASP A 489 -28.65 -3.41 -18.73
CA ASP A 489 -29.71 -3.11 -17.75
C ASP A 489 -29.67 -1.64 -17.26
N ASN A 490 -28.56 -0.92 -17.43
CA ASN A 490 -28.36 0.46 -16.97
C ASN A 490 -28.37 1.51 -18.11
N CYS A 491 -28.46 1.09 -19.36
CA CYS A 491 -28.60 1.95 -20.55
C CYS A 491 -30.03 1.91 -21.07
#